data_AF-A0A917FF01-F1
#
_entry.id   AF-A0A917FF01-F1
#
_cell.length_a   1.000
_cell.length_b   1.000
_cell.length_c   1.000
_cell.angle_alpha   90.00
_cell.angle_beta   90.00
_cell.angle_gamma   90.00
#
_symmetry.space_group_name_H-M   'P 1'
#
loop_
_entity.id
_entity.type
_entity.pdbx_description
1 polymer ?
#
loop_
_entity_poly.entity_id
_entity_poly.type
_entity_poly.pdbx_seq_one_letter_code
_entity_poly.pdbx_strand_id
1 'polypeptide(L)'
;MKVKVTDPSHPCFGQELEGGIIYYDIYHRGGRPDLYEVSTPEGKRYRLLTHQIDADHYEAQELNEEIERLGAEVGDTVMVIRPGSGGSNAGFDWNASHVITRIDGSGHVEFDDKAAWGFRPDVQVLSKGEEAEE
;
A
#
# COMPACT_ATOMS: atom_id res chain seq x y z
N MET A 1 6.50 10.66 1.70
CA MET A 1 5.20 10.54 2.40
C MET A 1 5.26 11.25 3.73
N LYS A 2 4.09 11.54 4.30
CA LYS A 2 3.96 12.21 5.60
C LYS A 2 3.68 11.20 6.70
N VAL A 3 4.43 11.29 7.79
CA VAL A 3 4.18 10.55 9.03
C VAL A 3 3.59 11.51 10.05
N LYS A 4 2.38 11.22 10.52
CA LYS A 4 1.69 12.03 11.52
C LYS A 4 1.95 11.48 12.92
N VAL A 5 2.51 12.31 13.80
CA VAL A 5 2.88 11.90 15.16
C VAL A 5 1.68 12.00 16.10
N THR A 6 1.32 10.89 16.74
CA THR A 6 0.16 10.78 17.64
C THR A 6 0.55 10.51 19.10
N ASP A 7 1.84 10.28 19.39
CA ASP A 7 2.34 10.15 20.77
C ASP A 7 2.33 11.50 21.49
N PRO A 8 1.49 11.70 22.53
CA PRO A 8 1.38 12.97 23.26
C PRO A 8 2.64 13.33 24.05
N SER A 9 3.53 12.36 24.31
CA SER A 9 4.81 12.60 24.98
C SER A 9 5.93 13.03 24.03
N HIS A 10 5.71 12.92 22.71
CA HIS A 10 6.72 13.24 21.71
C HIS A 10 6.78 14.75 21.42
N PRO A 11 7.98 15.36 21.25
CA PRO A 11 8.13 16.79 20.96
C PRO A 11 7.41 17.28 19.70
N CYS A 12 7.10 16.38 18.77
CA CYS A 12 6.42 16.66 17.52
C CYS A 12 4.95 16.20 17.51
N PHE A 13 4.35 15.93 18.68
CA PHE A 13 2.95 15.52 18.77
C PHE A 13 2.01 16.42 17.94
N GLY A 14 1.13 15.79 17.15
CA GLY A 14 0.16 16.46 16.28
C GLY A 14 0.72 16.99 14.96
N GLN A 15 2.02 16.80 14.68
CA GLN A 15 2.64 17.26 13.44
C GLN A 15 2.71 16.15 12.39
N GLU A 16 2.61 16.55 11.12
CA GLU A 16 2.92 15.74 9.95
C GLU A 16 4.32 16.08 9.44
N LEU A 17 5.21 15.09 9.46
CA LEU A 17 6.61 15.26 9.10
C LEU A 17 6.96 14.42 7.88
N GLU A 18 7.90 14.90 7.06
CA GLU A 18 8.46 14.09 5.98
C GLU A 18 9.18 12.88 6.58
N GLY A 19 8.87 11.70 6.06
CA GLY A 19 9.48 10.49 6.57
C GLY A 19 8.99 9.24 5.86
N GLY A 20 9.42 8.12 6.42
CA GLY A 20 9.04 6.82 5.93
C GLY A 20 9.43 5.73 6.91
N ILE A 21 8.86 4.57 6.67
CA ILE A 21 9.27 3.34 7.32
C ILE A 21 10.68 2.95 6.86
N ILE A 22 11.53 2.63 7.82
CA ILE A 22 12.92 2.20 7.59
C ILE A 22 13.16 0.76 8.01
N TYR A 23 12.20 0.16 8.71
CA TYR A 23 12.20 -1.24 9.06
C TYR A 23 10.75 -1.75 9.16
N TYR A 24 10.44 -2.73 8.32
CA TYR A 24 9.20 -3.49 8.33
C TYR A 24 9.40 -4.78 9.12
N ASP A 25 8.52 -5.05 10.08
CA ASP A 25 8.44 -6.35 10.74
C ASP A 25 7.24 -7.17 10.22
N ILE A 26 7.14 -7.33 8.89
CA ILE A 26 6.01 -7.99 8.22
C ILE A 26 5.83 -9.48 8.60
N TYR A 27 6.86 -10.16 9.16
CA TYR A 27 6.82 -11.61 9.40
C TYR A 27 7.21 -12.12 10.80
N HIS A 28 7.58 -11.28 11.78
CA HIS A 28 7.90 -11.81 13.12
C HIS A 28 6.69 -11.81 14.06
N ARG A 29 6.33 -13.03 14.46
CA ARG A 29 5.22 -13.49 15.30
C ARG A 29 5.22 -12.95 16.75
N GLY A 30 5.52 -11.66 16.96
CA GLY A 30 5.78 -11.09 18.29
C GLY A 30 5.22 -9.69 18.56
N GLY A 31 4.45 -9.09 17.65
CA GLY A 31 3.77 -7.81 17.90
C GLY A 31 4.71 -6.63 18.13
N ARG A 32 5.85 -6.58 17.42
CA ARG A 32 6.77 -5.45 17.50
C ARG A 32 6.32 -4.37 16.50
N PRO A 33 6.29 -3.11 16.90
CA PRO A 33 5.94 -2.01 16.01
C PRO A 33 7.03 -1.77 14.96
N ASP A 34 6.62 -1.42 13.75
CA ASP A 34 7.48 -0.95 12.68
C ASP A 34 8.24 0.31 13.10
N LEU A 35 9.38 0.56 12.44
CA LEU A 35 10.22 1.71 12.72
C LEU A 35 10.14 2.73 11.59
N TYR A 36 9.74 3.94 11.94
CA TYR A 36 9.67 5.09 11.06
C TYR A 36 10.81 6.06 11.38
N GLU A 37 11.37 6.70 10.36
CA GLU A 37 12.26 7.84 10.51
C GLU A 37 11.61 9.06 9.88
N VAL A 38 11.54 10.15 10.64
CA VAL A 38 10.98 11.43 10.21
C VAL A 38 12.00 12.55 10.34
N SER A 39 11.91 13.53 9.46
CA SER A 39 12.75 14.73 9.46
C SER A 39 11.92 15.98 9.73
N THR A 40 12.36 16.81 10.67
CA THR A 40 11.77 18.13 10.90
C THR A 40 12.26 19.13 9.85
N PRO A 41 11.56 20.26 9.65
CA PRO A 41 12.01 21.33 8.76
C PRO A 41 13.40 21.89 9.10
N GLU A 42 13.79 21.83 10.37
CA GLU A 42 15.11 22.25 10.86
C GLU A 42 16.21 21.20 10.66
N GLY A 43 15.87 20.05 10.04
CA GLY A 43 16.81 18.97 9.74
C GLY A 43 17.05 17.97 10.87
N LYS A 44 16.29 18.04 11.97
CA LYS A 44 16.38 17.05 13.06
C LYS A 44 15.68 15.76 12.64
N ARG A 45 16.24 14.61 12.98
CA ARG A 45 15.63 13.30 12.73
C ARG A 45 15.10 12.66 14.00
N TYR A 46 13.93 12.04 13.92
CA TYR A 46 13.34 11.25 14.98
C TYR A 46 12.99 9.86 14.47
N ARG A 47 13.05 8.90 15.39
CA ARG A 47 12.59 7.53 15.15
C ARG A 47 11.34 7.29 15.95
N LEU A 48 10.32 6.78 15.29
CA LEU A 48 8.99 6.57 15.84
C LEU A 48 8.57 5.12 15.58
N LEU A 49 7.84 4.56 16.52
CA LEU A 49 7.22 3.26 16.39
C LEU A 49 5.79 3.40 15.90
N THR A 50 5.20 2.35 15.32
CA THR A 50 3.81 2.34 14.82
C THR A 50 2.80 2.93 15.83
N HIS A 51 2.93 2.64 17.12
CA HIS A 51 2.01 3.16 18.16
C HIS A 51 2.21 4.65 18.50
N GLN A 52 3.25 5.29 17.96
CA GLN A 52 3.56 6.71 18.15
C GLN A 52 3.11 7.58 16.97
N ILE A 53 2.53 6.96 15.94
CA ILE A 53 2.10 7.61 14.72
C ILE A 53 0.65 7.25 14.38
N ASP A 54 0.09 7.96 13.42
CA ASP A 54 -1.14 7.61 12.74
C ASP A 54 -0.79 6.63 11.60
N ALA A 55 -0.82 5.33 11.91
CA ALA A 55 -0.44 4.28 10.96
C ALA A 55 -1.41 4.18 9.79
N ASP A 56 -2.72 4.27 10.06
CA ASP A 56 -3.77 4.26 9.02
C ASP A 56 -3.59 5.42 8.03
N HIS A 57 -3.25 6.62 8.52
CA HIS A 57 -2.92 7.77 7.67
C HIS A 57 -1.70 7.51 6.76
N TYR A 58 -0.69 6.79 7.26
CA TYR A 58 0.49 6.44 6.47
C TYR A 58 0.16 5.36 5.42
N GLU A 59 -0.52 4.29 5.83
CA GLU A 59 -0.95 3.20 4.94
C GLU A 59 -1.90 3.68 3.84
N ALA A 60 -2.79 4.64 4.13
CA ALA A 60 -3.66 5.26 3.14
C ALA A 60 -2.88 6.03 2.06
N GLN A 61 -1.77 6.67 2.43
CA GLN A 61 -0.88 7.31 1.45
C GLN A 61 -0.18 6.27 0.58
N GLU A 62 0.32 5.18 1.16
CA GLU A 62 0.94 4.08 0.38
C GLU A 62 -0.05 3.48 -0.61
N LEU A 63 -1.29 3.24 -0.17
CA LEU A 63 -2.36 2.74 -1.02
C LEU A 63 -2.65 3.71 -2.18
N ASN A 64 -2.76 5.01 -1.89
CA ASN A 64 -3.01 6.01 -2.93
C ASN A 64 -1.86 6.11 -3.94
N GLU A 65 -0.61 6.12 -3.48
CA GLU A 65 0.58 6.10 -4.36
C GLU A 65 0.57 4.86 -5.26
N GLU A 66 0.17 3.70 -4.73
CA GLU A 66 0.12 2.47 -5.50
C GLU A 66 -1.05 2.42 -6.49
N ILE A 67 -2.23 2.93 -6.12
CA ILE A 67 -3.37 3.09 -7.05
C ILE A 67 -2.98 4.04 -8.19
N GLU A 68 -2.34 5.16 -7.89
CA GLU A 68 -1.84 6.10 -8.90
C GLU A 68 -0.79 5.45 -9.81
N ARG A 69 0.14 4.66 -9.25
CA ARG A 69 1.16 3.92 -10.00
C ARG A 69 0.53 2.88 -10.93
N LEU A 70 -0.43 2.12 -10.41
CA LEU A 70 -1.09 1.04 -11.15
C LEU A 70 -2.00 1.60 -12.24
N GLY A 71 -2.60 2.79 -12.01
CA GLY A 71 -3.56 3.43 -12.91
C GLY A 71 -4.90 2.70 -12.98
N ALA A 72 -5.23 1.91 -11.95
CA ALA A 72 -6.43 1.08 -11.87
C ALA A 72 -6.89 0.97 -10.41
N GLU A 73 -8.19 0.71 -10.22
CA GLU A 73 -8.83 0.62 -8.91
C GLU A 73 -9.42 -0.77 -8.66
N VAL A 74 -9.79 -1.05 -7.42
CA VAL A 74 -10.55 -2.26 -7.09
C VAL A 74 -11.89 -2.22 -7.81
N GLY A 75 -12.25 -3.32 -8.47
CA GLY A 75 -13.43 -3.46 -9.33
C GLY A 75 -13.14 -3.24 -10.81
N ASP A 76 -12.02 -2.61 -11.19
CA ASP A 76 -11.65 -2.45 -12.60
C ASP A 76 -11.36 -3.80 -13.25
N THR A 77 -11.83 -3.95 -14.49
CA THR A 77 -11.42 -5.07 -15.36
C THR A 77 -10.20 -4.66 -16.16
N VAL A 78 -9.13 -5.45 -16.06
CA VAL A 78 -7.82 -5.13 -16.62
C VAL A 78 -7.23 -6.30 -17.39
N MET A 79 -6.31 -5.99 -18.30
CA MET A 79 -5.37 -6.94 -18.87
C MET A 79 -4.03 -6.80 -18.15
N VAL A 80 -3.44 -7.91 -17.73
CA VAL A 80 -2.11 -7.89 -17.09
C VAL A 80 -1.05 -7.81 -18.19
N ILE A 81 -0.36 -6.67 -18.28
CA ILE A 81 0.70 -6.45 -19.28
C ILE A 81 2.02 -7.05 -18.81
N ARG A 82 2.29 -6.91 -17.50
CA ARG A 82 3.45 -7.50 -16.84
C ARG A 82 3.05 -7.97 -15.44
N PRO A 83 3.15 -9.28 -15.13
CA PRO A 83 2.66 -9.81 -13.85
C PRO A 83 3.55 -9.46 -12.65
N GLY A 84 4.80 -9.03 -12.88
CA GLY A 84 5.78 -8.85 -11.81
C GLY A 84 6.18 -10.18 -11.17
N SER A 85 6.45 -10.19 -9.87
CA SER A 85 6.53 -11.44 -9.09
C SER A 85 5.15 -11.78 -8.52
N GLY A 86 4.76 -13.05 -8.48
CA GLY A 86 3.41 -13.39 -8.06
C GLY A 86 3.13 -14.88 -8.03
N GLY A 87 1.85 -15.20 -7.87
CA GLY A 87 1.33 -16.56 -7.88
C GLY A 87 -0.04 -16.60 -8.53
N SER A 88 -0.42 -17.79 -9.02
CA SER A 88 -1.76 -18.02 -9.56
C SER A 88 -2.19 -19.46 -9.30
N ASN A 89 -3.49 -19.67 -9.25
CA ASN A 89 -4.10 -20.99 -9.21
C ASN A 89 -3.89 -21.72 -10.54
N ALA A 90 -3.98 -23.04 -10.51
CA ALA A 90 -3.88 -23.86 -11.71
C ALA A 90 -4.97 -23.49 -12.72
N GLY A 91 -4.58 -23.20 -13.96
CA GLY A 91 -5.50 -22.84 -15.05
C GLY A 91 -5.83 -21.35 -15.16
N PHE A 92 -5.23 -20.49 -14.33
CA PHE A 92 -5.33 -19.04 -14.52
C PHE A 92 -4.64 -18.63 -15.83
N ASP A 93 -5.35 -17.91 -16.68
CA ASP A 93 -4.83 -17.42 -17.97
C ASP A 93 -4.49 -15.93 -17.89
N TRP A 94 -3.21 -15.62 -17.72
CA TRP A 94 -2.70 -14.26 -17.66
C TRP A 94 -2.93 -13.41 -18.93
N ASN A 95 -3.38 -14.02 -20.03
CA ASN A 95 -3.71 -13.31 -21.26
C ASN A 95 -5.20 -12.98 -21.37
N ALA A 96 -6.01 -13.36 -20.38
CA ALA A 96 -7.41 -12.99 -20.29
C ALA A 96 -7.58 -11.66 -19.53
N SER A 97 -8.80 -11.11 -19.59
CA SER A 97 -9.17 -9.98 -18.74
C SER A 97 -9.51 -10.46 -17.34
N HIS A 98 -9.11 -9.69 -16.32
CA HIS A 98 -9.29 -10.02 -14.91
C HIS A 98 -9.82 -8.82 -14.12
N VAL A 99 -10.56 -9.08 -13.05
CA VAL A 99 -11.05 -8.03 -12.15
C VAL A 99 -10.05 -7.85 -11.00
N ILE A 100 -9.66 -6.60 -10.74
CA ILE A 100 -8.88 -6.29 -9.54
C ILE A 100 -9.81 -6.40 -8.33
N THR A 101 -9.43 -7.24 -7.38
CA THR A 101 -10.22 -7.49 -6.16
C THR A 101 -9.59 -6.90 -4.91
N ARG A 102 -8.29 -6.61 -4.95
CA ARG A 102 -7.58 -5.93 -3.86
C ARG A 102 -6.32 -5.24 -4.35
N ILE A 103 -6.02 -4.09 -3.76
CA ILE A 103 -4.74 -3.39 -3.84
C ILE A 103 -4.32 -3.07 -2.41
N ASP A 104 -3.03 -3.19 -2.08
CA ASP A 104 -2.49 -2.64 -0.84
C ASP A 104 -1.27 -1.75 -1.08
N GLY A 105 -0.90 -0.96 -0.06
CA GLY A 105 0.19 0.01 -0.15
C GLY A 105 1.59 -0.60 -0.36
N SER A 106 1.76 -1.91 -0.20
CA SER A 106 3.05 -2.56 -0.50
C SER A 106 3.28 -2.71 -2.01
N GLY A 107 2.20 -2.68 -2.79
CA GLY A 107 2.19 -3.04 -4.21
C GLY A 107 1.63 -4.42 -4.49
N HIS A 108 0.97 -5.06 -3.52
CA HIS A 108 0.26 -6.31 -3.78
C HIS A 108 -1.08 -6.03 -4.47
N VAL A 109 -1.35 -6.78 -5.54
CA VAL A 109 -2.60 -6.69 -6.31
C VAL A 109 -3.18 -8.10 -6.44
N GLU A 110 -4.44 -8.28 -6.02
CA GLU A 110 -5.19 -9.55 -6.15
C GLU A 110 -6.17 -9.46 -7.34
N PHE A 111 -6.25 -10.54 -8.10
CA PHE A 111 -7.12 -10.69 -9.27
C PHE A 111 -8.13 -11.83 -9.07
N ASP A 112 -9.37 -11.62 -9.51
CA ASP A 112 -10.47 -12.60 -9.53
C ASP A 112 -10.61 -13.39 -8.21
N ASP A 113 -10.77 -12.69 -7.09
CA ASP A 113 -10.97 -13.25 -5.75
C ASP A 113 -9.86 -14.25 -5.33
N LYS A 114 -8.60 -13.79 -5.44
CA LYS A 114 -7.38 -14.57 -5.13
C LYS A 114 -7.07 -15.70 -6.10
N ALA A 115 -7.65 -15.70 -7.29
CA ALA A 115 -7.25 -16.65 -8.34
C ALA A 115 -5.80 -16.39 -8.80
N ALA A 116 -5.37 -15.14 -8.77
CA ALA A 116 -3.98 -14.75 -8.94
C ALA A 116 -3.64 -13.50 -8.12
N TRP A 117 -2.35 -13.28 -7.94
CA TRP A 117 -1.83 -12.04 -7.37
C TRP A 117 -0.49 -11.69 -7.96
N GLY A 118 -0.18 -10.40 -7.99
CA GLY A 118 1.09 -9.86 -8.45
C GLY A 118 1.62 -8.81 -7.47
N PHE A 119 2.94 -8.70 -7.37
CA PHE A 119 3.63 -7.62 -6.70
C PHE A 119 4.13 -6.63 -7.74
N ARG A 120 3.58 -5.42 -7.66
CA ARG A 120 3.78 -4.30 -8.59
C ARG A 120 3.63 -4.70 -10.06
N PRO A 121 2.48 -5.32 -10.44
CA PRO A 121 2.20 -5.58 -11.84
C PRO A 121 1.99 -4.27 -12.60
N ASP A 122 2.07 -4.38 -13.93
CA ASP A 122 1.57 -3.35 -14.84
C ASP A 122 0.32 -3.89 -15.53
N VAL A 123 -0.72 -3.07 -15.58
CA VAL A 123 -2.02 -3.45 -16.12
C VAL A 123 -2.50 -2.42 -17.13
N GLN A 124 -3.43 -2.84 -17.98
CA GLN A 124 -4.18 -1.96 -18.86
C GLN A 124 -5.65 -2.07 -18.49
N VAL A 125 -6.26 -0.96 -18.09
CA VAL A 125 -7.71 -0.90 -17.80
C VAL A 125 -8.50 -1.12 -19.09
N LEU A 126 -9.39 -2.09 -19.07
CA LEU A 126 -10.31 -2.43 -20.17
C LEU A 126 -11.71 -1.84 -19.91
N SER A 127 -12.17 -1.88 -18.65
CA SER A 127 -13.39 -1.21 -18.21
C SER A 127 -13.30 -0.84 -16.73
N LYS A 128 -13.97 0.25 -16.35
CA LYS A 128 -14.08 0.68 -14.96
C LYS A 128 -15.07 -0.18 -14.19
N GLY A 129 -14.78 -0.45 -12.91
CA GLY A 129 -15.76 -1.02 -11.99
C GLY A 129 -16.96 -0.09 -11.85
N GLU A 130 -18.16 -0.63 -11.61
CA GLU A 130 -19.32 0.21 -11.29
C GLU A 130 -19.03 0.92 -9.95
N GLU A 131 -18.98 2.25 -9.97
CA GLU A 131 -19.00 3.04 -8.74
C GLU A 131 -20.32 2.69 -8.03
N ALA A 132 -20.22 2.07 -6.85
CA ALA A 132 -21.36 1.98 -5.96
C ALA A 132 -21.68 3.41 -5.51
N GLU A 133 -22.66 4.05 -6.15
CA GLU A 133 -23.29 5.27 -5.65
C GLU A 133 -23.84 4.96 -4.23
N GLU A 134 -23.17 5.47 -3.19
CA GLU A 134 -23.70 5.53 -1.82
C GLU A 134 -24.73 6.67 -1.65
#